data_AF-A0A1W1WMU0-F1
#
_entry.id   AF-A0A1W1WMU0-F1
#
_cell.length_a   1.000
_cell.length_b   1.000
_cell.length_c   1.000
_cell.angle_alpha   90.00
_cell.angle_beta   90.00
_cell.angle_gamma   90.00
#
_symmetry.space_group_name_H-M   'P 1'
#
loop_
_entity.id
_entity.type
_entity.pdbx_description
1 polymer ?
#
loop_
_entity_poly.entity_id
_entity_poly.type
_entity_poly.pdbx_seq_one_letter_code
_entity_poly.pdbx_strand_id
1 'polypeptide(L)'
;MSQQKPVIDNQISITPDMLSQLEVFITQPDRRTSDIFAERNFPLDHHLNLHWIIRHDIFEGVVMHLSLIDTEEYRHIAGFDKSITTAHDIEGEYVLQNSSALYRLHVYQSSH
;
A
#
# COMPACT_ATOMS: atom_id res chain seq x y z
N MET A 1 5.11 -15.72 -29.73
CA MET A 1 5.94 -14.64 -29.16
C MET A 1 5.26 -14.20 -27.87
N SER A 2 5.87 -14.46 -26.72
CA SER A 2 5.31 -14.01 -25.43
C SER A 2 5.61 -12.52 -25.30
N GLN A 3 4.60 -11.67 -25.46
CA GLN A 3 4.74 -10.26 -25.13
C GLN A 3 5.01 -10.16 -23.62
N GLN A 4 6.16 -9.60 -23.24
CA GLN A 4 6.41 -9.25 -21.85
C GLN A 4 5.39 -8.19 -21.44
N LYS A 5 4.67 -8.42 -20.34
CA LYS A 5 3.76 -7.41 -19.79
C LYS A 5 4.56 -6.16 -19.42
N PRO A 6 4.04 -4.95 -19.68
CA PRO A 6 4.66 -3.73 -19.19
C PRO A 6 4.73 -3.77 -17.65
N VAL A 7 5.82 -3.24 -17.11
CA VAL A 7 6.04 -3.06 -15.67
C VAL A 7 5.95 -1.58 -15.36
N ILE A 8 5.15 -1.23 -14.35
CA ILE A 8 4.97 0.14 -13.88
C ILE A 8 5.49 0.22 -12.44
N ASP A 9 6.59 0.91 -12.25
CA ASP A 9 7.27 1.02 -10.96
C ASP A 9 6.85 2.30 -10.21
N ASN A 10 6.45 2.13 -8.96
CA ASN A 10 6.10 3.18 -8.01
C ASN A 10 6.96 3.04 -6.75
N GLN A 11 7.08 4.14 -6.03
CA GLN A 11 7.97 4.24 -4.88
C GLN A 11 7.36 5.09 -3.80
N ILE A 12 7.55 4.67 -2.55
CA ILE A 12 7.22 5.45 -1.36
C ILE A 12 8.37 5.36 -0.37
N SER A 13 8.83 6.54 0.06
CA SER A 13 9.79 6.67 1.13
C SER A 13 9.06 6.79 2.47
N ILE A 14 9.54 6.04 3.46
CA ILE A 14 9.05 6.08 4.83
C ILE A 14 10.16 6.64 5.72
N THR A 15 9.81 7.60 6.58
CA THR A 15 10.76 8.16 7.54
C THR A 15 10.85 7.29 8.80
N PRO A 16 11.96 7.36 9.56
CA PRO A 16 12.05 6.68 10.86
C PRO A 16 10.95 7.10 11.85
N ASP A 17 10.50 8.36 11.77
CA ASP A 17 9.38 8.88 12.57
C ASP A 17 8.06 8.20 12.19
N MET A 18 7.79 8.01 10.91
CA MET A 18 6.61 7.26 10.45
C MET A 18 6.62 5.81 10.94
N LEU A 19 7.77 5.13 10.93
CA LEU A 19 7.89 3.77 11.48
C LEU A 19 7.61 3.76 12.99
N SER A 20 8.16 4.72 13.72
CA SER A 20 7.90 4.87 15.16
C SER A 20 6.42 5.09 15.46
N GLN A 21 5.76 5.93 14.67
CA GLN A 21 4.32 6.19 14.79
C GLN A 21 3.47 4.97 14.40
N LEU A 22 3.88 4.22 13.37
CA LEU A 22 3.21 2.99 12.98
C LEU A 22 3.31 1.92 14.09
N GLU A 23 4.47 1.80 14.74
CA GLU A 23 4.64 0.88 15.87
C GLU A 23 3.69 1.21 17.02
N VAL A 24 3.51 2.51 17.33
CA VAL A 24 2.50 2.98 18.29
C VAL A 24 1.09 2.66 17.79
N PHE A 25 0.81 2.88 16.51
CA PHE A 25 -0.49 2.56 15.91
C PHE A 25 -0.83 1.07 16.03
N ILE A 26 0.16 0.18 15.86
CA ILE A 26 -0.01 -1.27 16.01
C ILE A 26 -0.24 -1.64 17.48
N THR A 27 0.63 -1.17 18.37
CA THR A 27 0.72 -1.66 19.76
C THR A 27 -0.21 -0.96 20.75
N GLN A 28 -0.70 0.24 20.44
CA GLN A 28 -1.49 1.08 21.35
C GLN A 28 -2.85 1.45 20.74
N PRO A 29 -3.78 0.48 20.58
CA PRO A 29 -5.08 0.70 19.94
C PRO A 29 -5.91 1.81 20.60
N ASP A 30 -5.83 1.95 21.93
CA ASP A 30 -6.55 2.96 22.70
C ASP A 30 -6.11 4.41 22.38
N ARG A 31 -4.93 4.57 21.76
CA ARG A 31 -4.41 5.90 21.36
C ARG A 31 -4.74 6.27 19.92
N ARG A 32 -5.39 5.38 19.17
CA ARG A 32 -5.78 5.65 17.78
C ARG A 32 -6.90 6.69 17.77
N THR A 33 -6.74 7.70 16.92
CA THR A 33 -7.77 8.71 16.64
C THR A 33 -8.50 8.45 15.32
N SER A 34 -8.02 7.48 14.53
CA SER A 34 -8.50 7.10 13.20
C SER A 34 -8.18 5.63 12.96
N ASP A 35 -9.00 4.93 12.15
CA ASP A 35 -8.69 3.59 11.67
C ASP A 35 -7.67 3.60 10.52
N ILE A 36 -7.48 4.74 9.85
CA ILE A 36 -6.50 4.90 8.77
C ILE A 36 -5.25 5.56 9.34
N PHE A 37 -4.11 4.90 9.17
CA PHE A 37 -2.79 5.43 9.55
C PHE A 37 -2.16 6.25 8.43
N ALA A 38 -2.11 5.69 7.22
CA ALA A 38 -1.49 6.34 6.06
C ALA A 38 -2.19 5.93 4.77
N GLU A 39 -2.25 6.85 3.82
CA GLU A 39 -2.86 6.63 2.51
C GLU A 39 -2.07 7.37 1.42
N ARG A 40 -1.83 6.68 0.30
CA ARG A 40 -1.21 7.23 -0.91
C ARG A 40 -1.89 6.71 -2.15
N ASN A 41 -2.02 7.60 -3.11
CA ASN A 41 -2.56 7.33 -4.43
C ASN A 41 -1.46 7.56 -5.46
N PHE A 42 -1.29 6.64 -6.40
CA PHE A 42 -0.36 6.73 -7.51
C PHE A 42 -1.18 6.68 -8.81
N PRO A 43 -1.53 7.83 -9.39
CA PRO A 43 -2.21 7.88 -10.67
C PRO A 43 -1.33 7.25 -11.75
N LEU A 44 -1.86 6.22 -12.43
CA LEU A 44 -1.16 5.48 -13.46
C LEU A 44 -1.53 6.01 -14.85
N ASP A 45 -2.80 6.36 -15.04
CA ASP A 45 -3.34 7.07 -16.19
C ASP A 45 -4.60 7.88 -15.79
N HIS A 46 -5.44 8.28 -16.75
CA HIS A 46 -6.65 9.06 -16.52
C HIS A 46 -7.77 8.32 -15.76
N HIS A 47 -7.73 6.99 -15.74
CA HIS A 47 -8.79 6.14 -15.18
C HIS A 47 -8.24 5.14 -14.15
N LEU A 48 -6.93 4.89 -14.10
CA LEU A 48 -6.31 3.92 -13.20
C LEU A 48 -5.48 4.57 -12.12
N ASN A 49 -5.69 4.10 -10.89
CA ASN A 49 -4.95 4.52 -9.72
C ASN A 49 -4.49 3.30 -8.92
N LEU A 50 -3.21 3.28 -8.56
CA LEU A 50 -2.69 2.34 -7.57
C LEU A 50 -2.83 3.00 -6.19
N HIS A 51 -3.65 2.41 -5.35
CA HIS A 51 -4.00 2.88 -4.03
C HIS A 51 -3.30 2.05 -2.97
N TRP A 52 -2.54 2.71 -2.11
CA TRP A 52 -1.84 2.10 -0.98
C TRP A 52 -2.36 2.70 0.32
N ILE A 53 -2.81 1.86 1.24
CA ILE A 53 -3.37 2.31 2.51
C ILE A 53 -2.94 1.38 3.65
N ILE A 54 -2.55 1.96 4.78
CA ILE A 54 -2.38 1.24 6.04
C ILE A 54 -3.54 1.62 6.95
N ARG A 55 -4.30 0.63 7.40
CA ARG A 55 -5.46 0.81 8.26
C ARG A 55 -5.56 -0.29 9.30
N HIS A 56 -6.38 -0.06 10.31
CA HIS A 56 -6.82 -1.09 11.22
C HIS A 56 -8.08 -1.77 10.67
N ASP A 57 -8.07 -3.10 10.72
CA ASP A 57 -9.21 -3.97 10.49
C ASP A 57 -9.56 -4.69 11.81
N ILE A 58 -10.85 -4.72 12.15
CA ILE A 58 -11.33 -5.25 13.43
C ILE A 58 -11.03 -6.75 13.59
N PHE A 59 -10.86 -7.49 12.50
CA PHE A 59 -10.59 -8.92 12.53
C PHE A 59 -9.10 -9.25 12.35
N GLU A 60 -8.40 -8.49 11.53
CA GLU A 60 -7.02 -8.81 11.11
C GLU A 60 -5.95 -7.94 11.81
N GLY A 61 -6.35 -6.94 12.58
CA GLY A 61 -5.43 -5.98 13.19
C GLY A 61 -4.99 -4.92 12.19
N VAL A 62 -3.74 -4.47 12.25
CA VAL A 62 -3.23 -3.48 11.28
C VAL A 62 -2.89 -4.19 9.98
N VAL A 63 -3.39 -3.66 8.87
CA VAL A 63 -3.24 -4.22 7.52
C VAL A 63 -2.82 -3.13 6.54
N MET A 64 -1.97 -3.51 5.59
CA MET A 64 -1.66 -2.73 4.41
C MET A 64 -2.44 -3.29 3.22
N HIS A 65 -3.22 -2.45 2.56
CA HIS A 65 -3.91 -2.80 1.31
C HIS A 65 -3.19 -2.14 0.15
N LEU A 66 -2.97 -2.89 -0.92
CA LEU A 66 -2.53 -2.37 -2.21
C LEU A 66 -3.57 -2.75 -3.26
N SER A 67 -4.22 -1.75 -3.85
CA SER A 67 -5.36 -1.92 -4.74
C SER A 67 -5.19 -1.15 -6.04
N LEU A 68 -5.56 -1.75 -7.16
CA LEU A 68 -5.74 -1.08 -8.44
C LEU A 68 -7.21 -0.70 -8.58
N ILE A 69 -7.49 0.58 -8.70
CA ILE A 69 -8.83 1.16 -8.75
C ILE A 69 -9.03 1.83 -10.10
N ASP A 70 -10.15 1.52 -10.74
CA ASP A 70 -10.72 2.31 -11.82
C ASP A 70 -11.44 3.52 -11.22
N THR A 71 -10.93 4.72 -11.43
CA THR A 71 -11.49 5.95 -10.86
C THR A 71 -12.68 6.50 -11.65
N GLU A 72 -12.91 6.05 -12.88
CA GLU A 72 -14.10 6.45 -13.66
C GLU A 72 -15.32 5.62 -13.25
N GLU A 73 -15.16 4.29 -13.20
CA GLU A 73 -16.22 3.38 -12.75
C GLU A 73 -16.28 3.24 -11.21
N TYR A 74 -15.32 3.84 -10.51
CA TYR A 74 -15.11 3.68 -9.06
C TYR A 74 -15.07 2.20 -8.64
N ARG A 75 -14.34 1.38 -9.40
CA ARG A 75 -14.33 -0.08 -9.28
C ARG A 75 -12.96 -0.60 -8.86
N HIS A 76 -12.95 -1.49 -7.88
CA HIS A 76 -11.76 -2.29 -7.55
C HIS A 76 -11.48 -3.31 -8.66
N ILE A 77 -10.27 -3.30 -9.23
CA ILE A 77 -9.85 -4.21 -10.30
C ILE A 77 -9.08 -5.40 -9.74
N ALA A 78 -8.07 -5.13 -8.92
CA ALA A 78 -7.19 -6.13 -8.33
C ALA A 78 -6.55 -5.56 -7.07
N GLY A 79 -6.24 -6.39 -6.09
CA GLY A 79 -5.59 -5.93 -4.87
C GLY A 79 -5.28 -7.08 -3.94
N PHE A 80 -4.55 -6.79 -2.88
CA PHE A 80 -4.32 -7.72 -1.79
C PHE A 80 -4.06 -6.97 -0.50
N ASP A 81 -4.24 -7.70 0.59
CA ASP A 81 -4.02 -7.23 1.95
C ASP A 81 -2.80 -7.96 2.53
N LYS A 82 -2.02 -7.23 3.33
CA LYS A 82 -0.89 -7.77 4.09
C LYS A 82 -1.03 -7.35 5.54
N SER A 83 -1.10 -8.31 6.45
CA SER A 83 -1.06 -8.04 7.89
C SER A 83 0.29 -7.42 8.27
N ILE A 84 0.23 -6.39 9.12
CA ILE A 84 1.37 -5.65 9.64
C ILE A 84 1.42 -5.91 11.15
N THR A 85 2.38 -6.72 11.57
CA THR A 85 2.62 -7.09 12.97
C THR A 85 3.67 -6.22 13.63
N THR A 86 4.62 -5.71 12.84
CA THR A 86 5.64 -4.73 13.26
C THR A 86 5.72 -3.62 12.22
N ALA A 87 6.19 -2.43 12.62
CA ALA A 87 6.28 -1.30 11.69
C ALA A 87 7.13 -1.60 10.44
N HIS A 88 8.18 -2.41 10.58
CA HIS A 88 9.06 -2.79 9.47
C HIS A 88 8.43 -3.76 8.46
N ASP A 89 7.29 -4.38 8.80
CA ASP A 89 6.60 -5.28 7.85
C ASP A 89 6.10 -4.54 6.61
N ILE A 90 5.98 -3.20 6.65
CA ILE A 90 5.56 -2.42 5.48
C ILE A 90 6.67 -2.30 4.43
N GLU A 91 7.93 -2.55 4.78
CA GLU A 91 9.06 -2.39 3.87
C GLU A 91 9.13 -3.52 2.84
N GLY A 92 9.67 -3.20 1.67
CA GLY A 92 9.94 -4.18 0.62
C GLY A 92 9.25 -3.87 -0.71
N GLU A 93 9.23 -4.88 -1.57
CA GLU A 93 8.64 -4.83 -2.90
C GLU A 93 7.26 -5.50 -2.89
N TYR A 94 6.28 -4.80 -3.45
CA TYR A 94 4.90 -5.25 -3.60
C TYR A 94 4.55 -5.31 -5.07
N VAL A 95 4.10 -6.47 -5.54
CA VAL A 95 3.78 -6.68 -6.97
C VAL A 95 2.31 -7.04 -7.10
N LEU A 96 1.58 -6.20 -7.82
CA LEU A 96 0.19 -6.43 -8.21
C LEU A 96 0.13 -6.73 -9.70
N GLN A 97 -0.46 -7.87 -10.07
CA GLN A 97 -0.59 -8.27 -11.46
C GLN A 97 -2.03 -8.09 -11.95
N ASN A 98 -2.19 -7.41 -13.08
CA ASN A 98 -3.43 -7.39 -13.86
C ASN A 98 -3.21 -8.06 -15.24
N SER A 99 -4.28 -8.28 -15.99
CA SER A 99 -4.23 -8.78 -17.37
C SER A 99 -3.33 -7.92 -18.26
N SER A 100 -3.37 -6.59 -18.07
CA SER A 100 -2.66 -5.59 -18.88
C SER A 100 -1.21 -5.32 -18.48
N ALA A 101 -0.87 -5.38 -17.19
CA ALA A 101 0.43 -4.93 -16.67
C ALA A 101 0.82 -5.58 -15.34
N LEU A 102 2.08 -5.37 -14.95
CA LEU A 102 2.60 -5.58 -13.59
C LEU A 102 2.81 -4.21 -12.93
N TYR A 103 2.25 -4.01 -11.75
CA TYR A 103 2.40 -2.79 -10.95
C TYR A 103 3.27 -3.12 -9.75
N ARG A 104 4.41 -2.45 -9.65
CA ARG A 104 5.35 -2.65 -8.55
C ARG A 104 5.36 -1.41 -7.67
N LEU A 105 5.28 -1.61 -6.36
CA LEU A 105 5.47 -0.58 -5.35
C LEU A 105 6.66 -0.95 -4.48
N HIS A 106 7.66 -0.07 -4.41
CA HIS A 106 8.77 -0.19 -3.47
C HIS A 106 8.54 0.71 -2.27
N VAL A 107 8.44 0.11 -1.09
CA VAL A 107 8.40 0.82 0.18
C VAL A 107 9.79 0.71 0.80
N TYR A 108 10.46 1.85 1.00
CA TYR A 108 11.81 1.87 1.56
C TYR A 108 11.94 2.96 2.62
N GLN A 109 12.79 2.70 3.61
CA GLN A 109 13.17 3.72 4.57
C GLN A 109 14.06 4.78 3.90
N SER A 110 13.68 6.06 4.00
CA SER A 110 14.54 7.15 3.55
C SER A 110 15.79 7.22 4.43
N SER A 111 16.97 7.22 3.81
CA SER A 111 18.21 7.61 4.48
C SER A 111 18.14 9.13 4.72
N HIS A 112 17.92 9.54 5.96
CA HIS A 112 18.15 10.93 6.35
C HIS A 112 19.64 11.27 6.27
#